data_AF-A0A377Z0J8-F1
#
_entry.id   AF-A0A377Z0J8-F1
#
_cell.length_a   1.000
_cell.length_b   1.000
_cell.length_c   1.000
_cell.angle_alpha   90.00
_cell.angle_beta   90.00
_cell.angle_gamma   90.00
#
_symmetry.space_group_name_H-M   'P 1'
#
loop_
_entity.id
_entity.type
_entity.pdbx_description
1 polymer ?
#
loop_
_entity_poly.entity_id
_entity_poly.type
_entity_poly.pdbx_seq_one_letter_code
_entity_poly.pdbx_strand_id
1 'polypeptide(L)'
;MLINAIDDPHVSLELVARVKEHFPHLQIISRARDVDHYIQLRQAGVEAPERETFEAALKSGRMTLEALGLGAYEARERADLFRRFNLQMVEEMVAMAENDAASRVAVFKRTSDMLTGIINEDRHHLSLVQRHGWQGTEEGRHTGDIADEPENKPSA
;
A
#
# COMPACT_ATOMS: atom_id res chain seq x y z
N MET A 1 6.19 22.83 12.00
CA MET A 1 5.80 21.42 11.80
C MET A 1 5.53 20.79 13.15
N LEU A 2 4.49 19.97 13.27
CA LEU A 2 4.11 19.21 14.47
C LEU A 2 4.11 17.72 14.15
N ILE A 3 4.70 16.91 15.04
CA ILE A 3 4.54 15.46 15.04
C ILE A 3 3.58 15.10 16.17
N ASN A 4 2.40 14.59 15.82
CA ASN A 4 1.43 14.05 16.78
C ASN A 4 1.64 12.55 16.93
N ALA A 5 2.24 12.14 18.05
CA ALA A 5 2.54 10.74 18.37
C ALA A 5 1.65 10.16 19.48
N ILE A 6 0.54 10.83 19.80
CA ILE A 6 -0.39 10.40 20.86
C ILE A 6 -1.03 9.05 20.47
N ASP A 7 -1.09 8.14 21.43
CA ASP A 7 -1.63 6.79 21.25
C ASP A 7 -3.17 6.76 21.24
N ASP A 8 -3.79 7.55 22.12
CA ASP A 8 -5.24 7.63 22.22
C ASP A 8 -5.85 8.35 21.00
N PRO A 9 -6.73 7.70 20.21
CA PRO A 9 -7.31 8.30 19.01
C PRO A 9 -8.14 9.56 19.28
N HIS A 10 -8.86 9.61 20.40
CA HIS A 10 -9.72 10.76 20.72
C HIS A 10 -8.87 11.99 21.06
N VAL A 11 -7.85 11.82 21.92
CA VAL A 11 -6.92 12.89 22.29
C VAL A 11 -6.12 13.36 21.07
N SER A 12 -5.70 12.42 20.21
CA SER A 12 -5.01 12.72 18.94
C SER A 12 -5.86 13.64 18.05
N LEU A 13 -7.13 13.30 17.83
CA LEU A 13 -8.05 14.11 17.02
C LEU A 13 -8.35 15.47 17.65
N GLU A 14 -8.50 15.54 18.98
CA GLU A 14 -8.71 16.81 19.68
C GLU A 14 -7.52 17.75 19.48
N LEU A 15 -6.28 17.23 19.60
CA LEU A 15 -5.08 18.00 19.33
C LEU A 15 -5.06 18.53 17.89
N VAL A 16 -5.36 17.67 16.91
CA VAL A 16 -5.39 18.07 15.49
C VAL A 16 -6.39 19.20 15.26
N ALA A 17 -7.61 19.08 15.80
CA ALA A 17 -8.65 20.10 15.68
C ALA A 17 -8.19 21.45 16.24
N ARG A 18 -7.66 21.46 17.47
CA ARG A 18 -7.16 22.68 18.13
C ARG A 18 -5.98 23.30 17.38
N VAL A 19 -5.06 22.48 16.90
CA VAL A 19 -3.88 22.95 16.14
C VAL A 19 -4.29 23.57 14.82
N LYS A 20 -5.24 22.96 14.08
CA LYS A 20 -5.73 23.51 12.82
C LYS A 20 -6.48 24.83 13.01
N GLU A 21 -7.23 24.98 14.11
CA GLU A 21 -7.93 26.21 14.46
C GLU A 21 -6.95 27.38 14.74
N HIS A 22 -5.91 27.14 15.52
CA HIS A 22 -4.99 28.20 15.98
C HIS A 22 -3.78 28.40 15.05
N PHE A 23 -3.37 27.35 14.34
CA PHE A 23 -2.18 27.31 13.51
C PHE A 23 -2.47 26.67 12.14
N PRO A 24 -3.30 27.30 11.29
CA PRO A 24 -3.76 26.70 10.03
C PRO A 24 -2.64 26.35 9.04
N HIS A 25 -1.49 27.03 9.14
CA HIS A 25 -0.32 26.79 8.28
C HIS A 25 0.66 25.75 8.86
N LEU A 26 0.40 25.22 10.05
CA LEU A 26 1.27 24.24 10.67
C LEU A 26 1.02 22.86 10.05
N GLN A 27 2.03 22.33 9.36
CA GLN A 27 2.01 20.94 8.89
C GLN A 27 1.99 19.97 10.08
N ILE A 28 1.13 18.95 9.99
CA ILE A 28 0.95 17.91 10.99
C ILE A 28 1.25 16.56 10.35
N ILE A 29 2.20 15.82 10.95
CA ILE A 29 2.39 14.39 10.71
C ILE A 29 1.80 13.68 11.93
N SER A 30 0.85 12.76 11.73
CA SER A 30 0.11 12.15 12.83
C SER A 30 0.21 10.63 12.81
N ARG A 31 0.44 10.04 13.97
CA ARG A 31 0.19 8.61 14.19
C ARG A 31 -1.30 8.33 14.05
N ALA A 32 -1.63 7.26 13.34
CA ALA A 32 -2.93 6.62 13.29
C ALA A 32 -2.84 5.25 13.97
N ARG A 33 -3.86 4.89 14.74
CA ARG A 33 -3.91 3.59 15.44
C ARG A 33 -4.26 2.46 14.47
N ASP A 34 -5.26 2.71 13.63
CA ASP A 34 -5.84 1.78 12.69
C ASP A 34 -6.39 2.53 11.47
N VAL A 35 -7.16 1.84 10.63
CA VAL A 35 -7.76 2.41 9.42
C VAL A 35 -8.86 3.43 9.74
N ASP A 36 -9.66 3.20 10.78
CA ASP A 36 -10.73 4.14 11.15
C ASP A 36 -10.15 5.46 11.67
N HIS A 37 -9.15 5.39 12.55
CA HIS A 37 -8.43 6.58 13.03
C HIS A 37 -7.68 7.28 11.87
N TYR A 38 -7.10 6.53 10.93
CA TYR A 38 -6.50 7.10 9.73
C TYR A 38 -7.53 7.93 8.93
N ILE A 39 -8.71 7.35 8.67
CA ILE A 39 -9.78 8.04 7.93
C ILE A 39 -10.20 9.32 8.64
N GLN A 40 -10.40 9.26 9.97
CA GLN A 40 -10.76 10.44 10.77
C GLN A 40 -9.69 11.54 10.68
N LEU A 41 -8.40 11.18 10.74
CA LEU A 41 -7.31 12.15 10.60
C LEU A 41 -7.26 12.77 9.20
N ARG A 42 -7.49 11.99 8.15
CA ARG A 42 -7.59 12.51 6.77
C ARG A 42 -8.76 13.48 6.63
N GLN A 43 -9.93 13.14 7.16
CA GLN A 43 -11.11 14.02 7.20
C GLN A 43 -10.86 15.31 8.00
N ALA A 44 -10.07 15.23 9.08
CA ALA A 44 -9.63 16.39 9.86
C ALA A 44 -8.52 17.23 9.17
N GLY A 45 -8.16 16.90 7.93
CA GLY A 45 -7.21 17.67 7.12
C GLY A 45 -5.73 17.38 7.44
N VAL A 46 -5.42 16.23 8.02
CA VAL A 46 -4.05 15.70 8.09
C VAL A 46 -3.71 15.06 6.75
N GLU A 47 -2.62 15.49 6.13
CA GLU A 47 -2.24 15.03 4.78
C GLU A 47 -1.69 13.60 4.78
N ALA A 48 -0.78 13.28 5.71
CA ALA A 48 -0.11 12.00 5.77
C ALA A 48 -0.13 11.41 7.19
N PRO A 49 -1.24 10.80 7.62
CA PRO A 49 -1.25 9.96 8.81
C PRO A 49 -0.44 8.67 8.58
N GLU A 50 0.23 8.16 9.60
CA GLU A 50 0.99 6.91 9.53
C GLU A 50 0.42 5.88 10.50
N ARG A 51 0.09 4.67 10.02
CA ARG A 51 -0.50 3.63 10.87
C ARG A 51 0.60 2.93 11.66
N GLU A 52 0.45 2.94 12.97
CA GLU A 52 1.51 2.56 13.93
C GLU A 52 2.13 1.17 13.71
N THR A 53 1.36 0.20 13.22
CA THR A 53 1.81 -1.19 13.04
C THR A 53 2.02 -1.57 11.58
N PHE A 54 1.67 -0.72 10.62
CA PHE A 54 1.56 -1.14 9.21
C PHE A 54 2.90 -1.53 8.60
N GLU A 55 3.92 -0.68 8.69
CA GLU A 55 5.26 -0.99 8.16
C GLU A 55 5.93 -2.16 8.91
N ALA A 56 5.67 -2.30 10.21
CA ALA A 56 6.17 -3.44 10.99
C ALA A 56 5.52 -4.77 10.54
N ALA A 57 4.24 -4.74 10.20
CA ALA A 57 3.53 -5.89 9.63
C ALA A 57 4.07 -6.23 8.22
N LEU A 58 4.34 -5.24 7.36
CA LEU A 58 4.96 -5.48 6.05
C LEU A 58 6.34 -6.13 6.19
N LYS A 59 7.16 -5.65 7.12
CA LYS A 59 8.47 -6.26 7.40
C LYS A 59 8.32 -7.71 7.87
N SER A 60 7.37 -8.00 8.74
CA SER A 60 7.10 -9.35 9.23
C SER A 60 6.63 -10.28 8.11
N GLY A 61 5.80 -9.77 7.19
CA GLY A 61 5.39 -10.49 5.99
C GLY A 61 6.58 -10.83 5.08
N ARG A 62 7.49 -9.86 4.85
CA ARG A 62 8.73 -10.10 4.09
C ARG A 62 9.60 -11.19 4.71
N MET A 63 9.85 -11.11 6.03
CA MET A 63 10.62 -12.12 6.74
C MET A 63 10.00 -13.52 6.61
N THR A 64 8.68 -13.60 6.65
CA THR A 64 7.95 -14.86 6.44
C THR A 64 8.15 -15.38 5.01
N LEU A 65 8.03 -14.53 4.00
CA LEU A 65 8.25 -14.91 2.60
C LEU A 65 9.69 -15.40 2.38
N GLU A 66 10.68 -14.71 2.92
CA GLU A 66 12.09 -15.11 2.86
C GLU A 66 12.31 -16.48 3.53
N ALA A 67 11.72 -16.71 4.70
CA ALA A 67 11.78 -18.00 5.38
C ALA A 67 11.12 -19.15 4.60
N LEU A 68 10.15 -18.84 3.73
CA LEU A 68 9.51 -19.80 2.82
C LEU A 68 10.29 -20.01 1.52
N GLY A 69 11.45 -19.37 1.36
CA GLY A 69 12.38 -19.60 0.24
C GLY A 69 12.32 -18.55 -0.88
N LEU A 70 11.59 -17.44 -0.70
CA LEU A 70 11.62 -16.31 -1.64
C LEU A 70 12.92 -15.50 -1.48
N GLY A 71 13.41 -14.93 -2.58
CA GLY A 71 14.56 -14.02 -2.53
C GLY A 71 14.21 -12.71 -1.81
N ALA A 72 15.15 -12.13 -1.07
CA ALA A 72 14.93 -10.90 -0.29
C ALA A 72 14.47 -9.69 -1.14
N TYR A 73 15.01 -9.57 -2.36
CA TYR A 73 14.57 -8.55 -3.32
C TYR A 73 13.11 -8.78 -3.74
N GLU A 74 12.77 -10.01 -4.10
CA GLU A 74 11.43 -10.40 -4.55
C GLU A 74 10.38 -10.25 -3.44
N ALA A 75 10.73 -10.60 -2.20
CA ALA A 75 9.88 -10.39 -1.02
C ALA A 75 9.62 -8.90 -0.77
N ARG A 76 10.65 -8.05 -0.96
CA ARG A 76 10.51 -6.60 -0.87
C ARG A 76 9.58 -6.04 -1.94
N GLU A 77 9.76 -6.43 -3.20
CA GLU A 77 8.89 -5.97 -4.30
C GLU A 77 7.42 -6.32 -4.05
N ARG A 78 7.13 -7.53 -3.55
CA ARG A 78 5.77 -7.92 -3.16
C ARG A 78 5.19 -7.07 -2.03
N ALA A 79 5.99 -6.75 -1.02
CA ALA A 79 5.56 -5.87 0.08
C ALA A 79 5.33 -4.44 -0.40
N ASP A 80 6.17 -3.94 -1.31
CA ASP A 80 6.04 -2.59 -1.89
C ASP A 80 4.80 -2.49 -2.79
N LEU A 81 4.49 -3.54 -3.54
CA LEU A 81 3.24 -3.66 -4.30
C LEU A 81 2.02 -3.65 -3.37
N PHE A 82 2.02 -4.49 -2.34
CA PHE A 82 0.94 -4.53 -1.36
C PHE A 82 0.75 -3.18 -0.64
N ARG A 83 1.86 -2.49 -0.30
CA ARG A 83 1.82 -1.13 0.29
C ARG A 83 1.03 -0.18 -0.59
N ARG A 84 1.36 -0.09 -1.88
CA ARG A 84 0.70 0.82 -2.83
C ARG A 84 -0.81 0.56 -2.90
N PHE A 85 -1.21 -0.69 -3.03
CA PHE A 85 -2.63 -1.05 -3.07
C PHE A 85 -3.36 -0.77 -1.77
N ASN A 86 -2.73 -1.07 -0.63
CA ASN A 86 -3.34 -0.82 0.66
C ASN A 86 -3.55 0.69 0.91
N LEU A 87 -2.59 1.52 0.53
CA LEU A 87 -2.72 2.98 0.60
C LEU A 87 -3.83 3.49 -0.32
N GLN A 88 -3.86 3.04 -1.57
CA GLN A 88 -4.92 3.41 -2.52
C GLN A 88 -6.31 3.03 -1.99
N MET A 89 -6.46 1.80 -1.48
CA MET A 89 -7.71 1.32 -0.89
C MET A 89 -8.16 2.19 0.28
N VAL A 90 -7.25 2.54 1.19
CA VAL A 90 -7.59 3.36 2.36
C VAL A 90 -7.97 4.78 1.91
N GLU A 91 -7.29 5.37 0.92
CA GLU A 91 -7.68 6.68 0.37
C GLU A 91 -9.04 6.61 -0.37
N GLU A 92 -9.37 5.51 -1.05
CA GLU A 92 -10.72 5.27 -1.59
C GLU A 92 -11.76 5.19 -0.46
N MET A 93 -11.44 4.53 0.66
CA MET A 93 -12.31 4.51 1.84
C MET A 93 -12.50 5.91 2.46
N VAL A 94 -11.47 6.76 2.46
CA VAL A 94 -11.58 8.17 2.90
C VAL A 94 -12.57 8.93 2.02
N ALA A 95 -12.44 8.81 0.69
CA ALA A 95 -13.34 9.45 -0.26
C ALA A 95 -14.80 8.96 -0.11
N MET A 96 -14.98 7.74 0.39
CA MET A 96 -16.28 7.11 0.61
C MET A 96 -16.79 7.20 2.06
N ALA A 97 -16.09 7.88 2.96
CA ALA A 97 -16.37 7.83 4.39
C ALA A 97 -17.71 8.46 4.83
N GLU A 98 -18.38 9.22 3.95
CA GLU A 98 -19.78 9.64 4.16
C GLU A 98 -20.80 8.51 3.89
N ASN A 99 -20.36 7.36 3.33
CA ASN A 99 -21.19 6.21 3.04
C ASN A 99 -21.19 5.18 4.19
N ASP A 100 -22.18 4.30 4.17
CA ASP A 100 -22.42 3.30 5.22
C ASP A 100 -21.31 2.23 5.37
N ALA A 101 -21.43 1.41 6.42
CA ALA A 101 -20.48 0.32 6.68
C ALA A 101 -20.39 -0.71 5.53
N ALA A 102 -21.48 -0.90 4.77
CA ALA A 102 -21.50 -1.81 3.62
C ALA A 102 -20.57 -1.30 2.49
N SER A 103 -20.50 0.02 2.32
CA SER A 103 -19.64 0.67 1.34
C SER A 103 -18.15 0.44 1.64
N ARG A 104 -17.74 0.49 2.91
CA ARG A 104 -16.34 0.16 3.31
C ARG A 104 -15.99 -1.29 3.03
N VAL A 105 -16.91 -2.21 3.32
CA VAL A 105 -16.72 -3.65 3.03
C VAL A 105 -16.59 -3.90 1.53
N ALA A 106 -17.34 -3.18 0.69
CA ALA A 106 -17.26 -3.31 -0.76
C ALA A 106 -15.89 -2.87 -1.31
N VAL A 107 -15.34 -1.75 -0.81
CA VAL A 107 -13.99 -1.29 -1.17
C VAL A 107 -12.94 -2.33 -0.77
N PHE A 108 -13.00 -2.83 0.47
CA PHE A 108 -12.07 -3.85 0.94
C PHE A 108 -12.09 -5.11 0.07
N LYS A 109 -13.30 -5.63 -0.23
CA LYS A 109 -13.45 -6.81 -1.09
C LYS A 109 -12.86 -6.59 -2.47
N ARG A 110 -13.18 -5.46 -3.11
CA ARG A 110 -12.67 -5.13 -4.44
C ARG A 110 -11.13 -5.07 -4.48
N THR A 111 -10.51 -4.40 -3.52
CA THR A 111 -9.04 -4.33 -3.45
C THR A 111 -8.43 -5.69 -3.16
N SER A 112 -9.04 -6.49 -2.27
CA SER A 112 -8.59 -7.84 -1.97
C SER A 112 -8.64 -8.75 -3.21
N ASP A 113 -9.71 -8.65 -4.00
CA ASP A 113 -9.87 -9.40 -5.25
C ASP A 113 -8.82 -8.98 -6.28
N MET A 114 -8.56 -7.66 -6.40
CA MET A 114 -7.53 -7.12 -7.29
C MET A 114 -6.12 -7.59 -6.90
N LEU A 115 -5.77 -7.51 -5.60
CA LEU A 115 -4.50 -8.01 -5.08
C LEU A 115 -4.32 -9.50 -5.36
N THR A 116 -5.37 -10.28 -5.14
CA THR A 116 -5.36 -11.72 -5.39
C THR A 116 -5.17 -12.02 -6.88
N GLY A 117 -5.87 -11.29 -7.75
CA GLY A 117 -5.71 -11.38 -9.20
C GLY A 117 -4.27 -11.13 -9.63
N ILE A 118 -3.67 -10.02 -9.19
CA ILE A 118 -2.30 -9.64 -9.55
C ILE A 118 -1.28 -10.63 -8.99
N ILE A 119 -1.42 -11.08 -7.74
CA ILE A 119 -0.51 -12.07 -7.15
C ILE A 119 -0.57 -13.41 -7.92
N ASN A 120 -1.76 -13.80 -8.38
CA ASN A 120 -1.93 -14.99 -9.19
C ASN A 120 -1.32 -14.80 -10.59
N GLU A 121 -1.54 -13.65 -11.23
CA GLU A 121 -0.92 -13.30 -12.50
C GLU A 121 0.62 -13.30 -12.39
N ASP A 122 1.19 -12.69 -11.34
CA ASP A 122 2.62 -12.69 -11.05
C ASP A 122 3.17 -14.11 -10.89
N ARG A 123 2.43 -15.01 -10.22
CA ARG A 123 2.81 -16.42 -10.10
C ARG A 123 2.89 -17.10 -11.48
N HIS A 124 1.96 -16.79 -12.37
CA HIS A 124 1.96 -17.31 -13.73
C HIS A 124 3.11 -16.71 -14.57
N HIS A 125 3.38 -15.41 -14.44
CA HIS A 125 4.50 -14.73 -15.10
C HIS A 125 5.87 -15.24 -14.61
N LEU A 126 6.03 -15.48 -13.32
CA LEU A 126 7.28 -16.01 -12.75
C LEU A 126 7.57 -17.46 -13.17
N SER A 127 6.54 -18.29 -13.41
CA SER A 127 6.76 -19.63 -13.98
C SER A 127 7.33 -19.61 -15.40
N LEU A 128 7.06 -18.55 -16.16
CA LEU A 128 7.61 -18.32 -17.49
C LEU A 128 9.05 -17.77 -17.41
N VAL A 129 9.31 -16.81 -16.52
CA VAL A 129 10.65 -16.25 -16.30
C VAL A 129 11.60 -17.27 -15.67
N GLN A 130 11.14 -18.21 -14.84
CA GLN A 130 12.00 -19.28 -14.31
C GLN A 130 12.42 -20.32 -15.37
N ARG A 131 11.68 -20.47 -16.49
CA ARG A 131 12.08 -21.37 -17.59
C ARG A 131 13.18 -20.78 -18.48
N HIS A 132 13.33 -19.47 -18.48
CA HIS A 132 14.43 -18.77 -19.15
C HIS A 132 15.21 -18.04 -18.08
N GLY A 133 16.11 -18.78 -17.42
CA GLY A 133 16.92 -18.25 -16.34
C GLY A 133 17.44 -16.87 -16.68
N TRP A 134 17.16 -15.90 -15.80
CA TRP A 134 17.54 -14.49 -15.86
C TRP A 134 18.59 -14.19 -16.94
N GLN A 135 18.12 -13.94 -18.18
CA GLN A 135 18.95 -13.33 -19.20
C GLN A 135 18.82 -11.84 -18.97
N GLY A 136 19.70 -11.32 -18.11
CA GLY A 136 19.86 -9.88 -17.96
C GLY A 136 20.14 -9.29 -19.34
N THR A 137 19.13 -8.64 -19.93
CA THR A 137 19.38 -7.66 -20.97
C THR A 137 20.01 -6.46 -20.28
N GLU A 138 21.03 -5.86 -20.91
CA GLU A 138 21.87 -4.81 -20.33
C GLU A 138 21.11 -3.55 -19.85
N GLU A 139 19.81 -3.44 -20.13
CA GLU A 139 19.02 -2.25 -19.77
C GLU A 139 17.89 -2.45 -18.76
N GLY A 140 17.71 -3.63 -18.17
CA GLY A 140 17.07 -3.83 -16.84
C GLY A 140 15.79 -3.04 -16.49
N ARG A 141 15.02 -2.54 -17.46
CA ARG A 141 13.83 -1.71 -17.25
C ARG A 141 12.74 -2.20 -18.19
N HIS A 142 11.75 -2.89 -17.62
CA HIS A 142 10.46 -2.99 -18.26
C HIS A 142 9.67 -1.74 -17.85
N THR A 143 9.38 -0.85 -18.80
CA THR A 143 8.72 0.42 -18.50
C THR A 143 7.19 0.31 -18.44
N GLY A 144 6.65 -0.88 -18.76
CA GLY A 144 5.22 -1.13 -18.89
C GLY A 144 4.64 -0.73 -20.26
N ASP A 145 5.50 -0.39 -21.23
CA ASP A 145 5.10 -0.10 -22.60
C ASP A 145 4.97 -1.39 -23.43
N ILE A 146 3.95 -1.48 -24.27
CA ILE A 146 3.61 -2.65 -25.09
C ILE A 146 4.65 -2.81 -26.23
N ALA A 147 5.34 -1.72 -26.59
CA ALA A 147 6.42 -1.72 -27.57
C ALA A 147 7.71 -2.41 -27.08
N ASP A 148 7.83 -2.70 -25.78
CA ASP A 148 8.98 -3.42 -25.21
C ASP A 148 8.92 -4.96 -25.45
N GLU A 149 7.85 -5.48 -26.08
CA GLU A 149 7.74 -6.92 -26.41
C GLU A 149 8.70 -7.33 -27.54
N PRO A 150 9.52 -8.39 -27.39
CA PRO A 150 10.38 -8.87 -28.46
C PRO A 150 9.57 -9.49 -29.60
N GLU A 151 10.01 -9.21 -30.83
CA GLU A 151 9.31 -9.49 -32.09
C GLU A 151 9.07 -10.98 -32.40
N ASN A 152 9.65 -11.90 -31.63
CA ASN A 152 9.63 -13.32 -31.94
C ASN A 152 8.77 -14.11 -30.94
N LYS A 153 7.49 -14.32 -31.30
CA LYS A 153 6.57 -15.23 -30.60
C LYS A 153 6.76 -16.65 -31.15
N PRO A 154 7.13 -17.67 -30.35
CA PRO A 154 7.15 -19.03 -30.84
C PRO A 154 5.72 -19.53 -31.08
N SER A 155 5.52 -20.12 -32.25
CA SER A 155 4.26 -20.76 -32.67
C SER A 155 3.96 -21.98 -31.78
N ALA A 156 2.65 -22.18 -31.53
CA ALA A 156 2.06 -23.16 -30.61
C ALA A 156 2.55 -24.61 -30.75
#